data_AF-A0A3B9QHM3-F1
#
_entry.id   AF-A0A3B9QHM3-F1
#
_cell.length_a   1.000
_cell.length_b   1.000
_cell.length_c   1.000
_cell.angle_alpha   90.00
_cell.angle_beta   90.00
_cell.angle_gamma   90.00
#
_symmetry.space_group_name_H-M   'P 1'
#
loop_
_entity.id
_entity.type
_entity.pdbx_description
1 polymer ?
#
loop_
_entity_poly.entity_id
_entity_poly.type
_entity_poly.pdbx_seq_one_letter_code
_entity_poly.pdbx_strand_id
1 'polypeptide(L)'
;MTVLNLKALRVSPRILFAGLIASLAIFMAAACSPPPEEEVPVRVEGATAATVNGEKIYVSDVELEAVARGLVPAGTKVKVGDTEYDTVL
;
A
#
# COMPACT_ATOMS: atom_id res chain seq x y z
N MET A 1 -18.62 -47.60 -10.99
CA MET A 1 -18.12 -47.64 -9.60
C MET A 1 -16.78 -48.36 -9.60
N THR A 2 -15.68 -47.62 -9.77
CA THR A 2 -14.32 -48.19 -9.76
C THR A 2 -13.85 -48.31 -8.32
N VAL A 3 -13.76 -49.54 -7.83
CA VAL A 3 -13.25 -49.86 -6.50
C VAL A 3 -11.74 -49.62 -6.51
N LEU A 4 -11.27 -48.54 -5.87
CA LEU A 4 -9.84 -48.28 -5.72
C LEU A 4 -9.26 -49.37 -4.80
N ASN A 5 -8.44 -50.24 -5.38
CA ASN A 5 -7.81 -51.34 -4.67
C ASN A 5 -6.72 -50.79 -3.74
N LEU A 6 -7.02 -50.66 -2.44
CA LEU A 6 -6.14 -50.08 -1.42
C LEU A 6 -4.80 -50.83 -1.24
N LYS A 7 -4.65 -52.01 -1.86
CA LYS A 7 -3.45 -52.86 -1.76
C LYS A 7 -2.25 -52.35 -2.57
N ALA A 8 -2.46 -51.35 -3.44
CA ALA A 8 -1.41 -50.75 -4.25
C ALA A 8 -0.56 -49.70 -3.51
N LEU A 9 -1.00 -49.20 -2.35
CA LEU A 9 -0.22 -48.25 -1.54
C LEU A 9 0.69 -48.99 -0.53
N ARG A 10 1.52 -49.93 -0.99
CA ARG A 10 2.76 -50.24 -0.24
C ARG A 10 3.81 -49.21 -0.62
N VAL A 11 3.57 -47.97 -0.19
CA VAL A 11 4.57 -46.92 -0.32
C VAL A 11 5.71 -47.29 0.62
N SER A 12 6.88 -47.57 0.06
CA SER A 12 8.03 -47.95 0.86
C SER A 12 8.39 -46.80 1.83
N PRO A 13 8.90 -47.10 3.03
CA PRO A 13 9.24 -46.07 4.01
C PRO A 13 10.24 -45.05 3.45
N ARG A 14 11.09 -45.46 2.49
CA ARG A 14 12.00 -44.58 1.76
C ARG A 14 11.29 -43.57 0.85
N ILE A 15 10.19 -43.96 0.20
CA ILE A 15 9.40 -43.06 -0.65
C ILE A 15 8.61 -42.06 0.21
N LEU A 16 8.10 -42.49 1.38
CA LEU A 16 7.45 -41.58 2.33
C LEU A 16 8.45 -40.55 2.88
N PHE A 17 9.66 -40.98 3.22
CA PHE A 17 10.70 -40.09 3.73
C PHE A 17 11.17 -39.10 2.66
N ALA A 18 11.36 -39.55 1.42
CA ALA A 18 11.70 -38.67 0.30
C ALA A 18 10.59 -37.65 0.00
N GLY A 19 9.32 -38.06 0.07
CA GLY A 19 8.18 -37.16 -0.09
C GLY A 19 8.12 -36.08 1.00
N LEU A 20 8.42 -36.44 2.24
CA LEU A 20 8.42 -35.51 3.38
C LEU A 20 9.58 -34.50 3.29
N ILE A 21 10.76 -34.93 2.86
CA ILE A 21 11.89 -34.02 2.63
C ILE A 21 11.59 -33.07 1.47
N ALA A 22 10.99 -33.57 0.39
CA ALA A 22 10.63 -32.75 -0.77
C ALA A 22 9.57 -31.69 -0.40
N SER A 23 8.55 -32.05 0.38
CA SER A 23 7.54 -31.08 0.83
C SER A 23 8.12 -30.03 1.78
N LEU A 24 9.03 -30.43 2.68
CA LEU A 24 9.70 -29.50 3.58
C LEU A 24 10.60 -28.51 2.84
N ALA A 25 11.31 -28.96 1.79
CA ALA A 25 12.15 -28.11 0.96
C ALA A 25 11.34 -27.02 0.21
N ILE A 26 10.15 -27.39 -0.29
CA ILE A 26 9.25 -26.44 -0.96
C ILE A 26 8.71 -25.40 0.05
N PHE A 27 8.40 -25.84 1.27
CA PHE A 27 7.88 -24.94 2.32
C PHE A 27 8.95 -23.93 2.79
N MET A 28 10.21 -24.36 2.90
CA MET A 28 11.33 -23.48 3.26
C MET A 28 11.62 -22.43 2.18
N ALA A 29 11.42 -22.75 0.90
CA ALA A 29 11.59 -21.79 -0.19
C ALA A 29 10.56 -20.65 -0.14
N ALA A 30 9.33 -20.92 0.33
CA ALA A 30 8.28 -19.90 0.46
C ALA A 30 8.48 -18.95 1.65
N ALA A 31 9.31 -19.32 2.63
CA ALA A 31 9.58 -18.49 3.81
C ALA A 31 10.64 -17.40 3.57
N CYS A 32 11.29 -17.39 2.40
CA CYS A 32 12.29 -16.39 2.03
C CYS A 32 11.65 -15.21 1.28
N SER A 33 10.55 -14.66 1.83
CA SER A 33 10.04 -13.37 1.35
C SER A 33 10.75 -12.25 2.11
N PRO A 34 11.33 -11.26 1.43
CA PRO A 34 11.83 -10.06 2.11
C PRO A 34 10.69 -9.44 2.92
N PRO A 35 10.96 -8.87 4.10
CA PRO A 35 9.94 -8.20 4.88
C PRO A 35 9.27 -7.14 3.99
N PRO A 36 7.93 -7.00 4.04
CA PRO A 36 7.27 -5.94 3.31
C PRO A 36 7.91 -4.62 3.74
N GLU A 37 8.41 -3.86 2.76
CA GLU A 37 8.91 -2.51 3.04
C GLU A 37 7.75 -1.73 3.64
N GLU A 38 7.85 -1.39 4.92
CA GLU A 38 6.92 -0.47 5.54
C GLU A 38 7.07 0.86 4.79
N GLU A 39 6.09 1.20 3.97
CA GLU A 39 5.98 2.52 3.36
C GLU A 39 5.89 3.54 4.49
N VAL A 40 7.04 4.09 4.87
CA VAL A 40 7.10 5.18 5.85
C VAL A 40 6.36 6.35 5.20
N PRO A 41 5.20 6.79 5.73
CA PRO A 41 4.47 7.89 5.14
C PRO A 41 5.38 9.11 5.16
N VAL A 42 5.71 9.63 3.99
CA VAL A 42 6.52 10.84 3.84
C VAL A 42 5.70 11.99 4.45
N ARG A 43 6.01 12.32 5.71
CA ARG A 43 5.47 13.50 6.38
C ARG A 43 6.13 14.72 5.76
N VAL A 44 5.53 15.24 4.70
CA VAL A 44 5.79 16.60 4.24
C VAL A 44 5.23 17.56 5.29
N GLU A 45 6.09 18.32 5.94
CA GLU A 45 5.68 19.43 6.79
C GLU A 45 4.98 20.47 5.91
N GLY A 46 3.66 20.36 5.80
CA GLY A 46 2.85 21.30 5.03
C GLY A 46 2.88 22.68 5.69
N ALA A 47 3.17 23.71 4.91
CA ALA A 47 2.96 25.08 5.35
C ALA A 47 1.48 25.27 5.71
N THR A 48 1.20 25.78 6.92
CA THR A 48 -0.18 26.08 7.34
C THR A 48 -0.65 27.33 6.62
N ALA A 49 -1.75 27.20 5.88
CA ALA A 49 -2.39 28.28 5.13
C ALA A 49 -3.20 29.21 6.05
N ALA A 50 -4.02 28.61 6.91
CA ALA A 50 -4.87 29.32 7.86
C ALA A 50 -5.24 28.39 9.02
N THR A 51 -5.71 28.98 10.12
CA THR A 51 -6.40 28.24 11.18
C THR A 51 -7.84 28.73 11.25
N VAL A 52 -8.81 27.85 10.98
CA VAL A 52 -10.24 28.16 11.00
C VAL A 52 -10.88 27.32 12.09
N ASN A 53 -11.52 27.95 13.08
CA ASN A 53 -12.16 27.25 14.21
C ASN A 53 -11.23 26.30 14.99
N GLY A 54 -9.92 26.55 15.00
CA GLY A 54 -8.92 25.69 15.65
C GLY A 54 -8.39 24.54 14.77
N GLU A 55 -8.92 24.38 13.56
CA GLU A 55 -8.43 23.43 12.56
C GLU A 55 -7.42 24.11 11.63
N LYS A 56 -6.30 23.43 11.38
CA LYS A 56 -5.26 23.91 10.46
C LYS A 56 -5.63 23.50 9.05
N ILE A 57 -5.72 24.47 8.16
CA ILE A 57 -5.82 24.26 6.71
C ILE A 57 -4.41 24.37 6.15
N TYR A 58 -3.98 23.42 5.33
CA TYR A 58 -2.65 23.44 4.72
C TYR A 58 -2.68 24.12 3.34
N VAL A 59 -1.55 24.71 2.94
CA VAL A 59 -1.41 25.33 1.61
C VAL A 59 -1.68 24.31 0.50
N SER A 60 -1.31 23.05 0.69
CA SER A 60 -1.64 21.96 -0.24
C SER A 60 -3.14 21.80 -0.44
N ASP A 61 -3.93 21.97 0.61
CA ASP A 61 -5.38 21.78 0.56
C ASP A 61 -6.02 22.94 -0.19
N VAL A 62 -5.51 24.15 0.03
CA VAL A 62 -5.91 25.36 -0.71
C VAL A 62 -5.57 25.21 -2.20
N GLU A 63 -4.38 24.71 -2.53
CA GLU A 63 -3.99 24.44 -3.93
C GLU A 63 -4.92 23.42 -4.59
N LEU A 64 -5.23 22.31 -3.90
CA LEU A 64 -6.11 21.26 -4.42
C LEU A 64 -7.55 21.76 -4.62
N GLU A 65 -8.06 22.55 -3.67
CA GLU A 65 -9.40 23.12 -3.75
C GLU A 65 -9.49 24.19 -4.85
N ALA A 66 -8.45 25.03 -5.03
CA ALA A 66 -8.38 25.99 -6.12
C ALA A 66 -8.43 25.31 -7.49
N VAL A 67 -7.75 24.17 -7.65
CA VAL A 67 -7.81 23.35 -8.86
C VAL A 67 -9.21 22.73 -9.02
N ALA A 68 -9.80 22.19 -7.96
CA ALA A 68 -11.13 21.57 -7.99
C ALA A 68 -12.23 22.56 -8.39
N ARG A 69 -12.11 23.83 -7.98
CA ARG A 69 -13.00 24.93 -8.36
C ARG A 69 -12.72 25.51 -9.75
N GLY A 70 -11.64 25.09 -10.41
CA GLY A 70 -11.22 25.62 -11.70
C GLY A 70 -10.66 27.04 -11.63
N LEU A 71 -10.23 27.49 -10.44
CA LEU A 71 -9.59 28.80 -10.25
C LEU A 71 -8.17 28.80 -10.83
N VAL A 72 -7.47 27.68 -10.74
CA VAL A 72 -6.11 27.51 -11.29
C VAL A 72 -5.96 26.20 -12.07
N PRO A 73 -5.11 26.16 -13.11
CA PRO A 73 -4.77 24.92 -13.79
C PRO A 73 -4.05 23.93 -12.86
N ALA A 74 -4.23 22.63 -13.11
CA ALA A 74 -3.53 21.58 -12.37
C ALA A 74 -1.99 21.76 -12.43
N GLY A 75 -1.33 21.61 -11.28
CA GLY A 75 0.11 21.81 -11.14
C GLY A 75 0.55 23.26 -10.94
N THR A 76 -0.39 24.22 -10.96
CA THR A 76 -0.10 25.62 -10.64
C THR A 76 0.07 25.79 -9.13
N LYS A 77 1.11 26.52 -8.72
CA LYS A 77 1.34 26.88 -7.32
C LYS A 77 0.55 28.13 -6.96
N VAL A 78 -0.20 28.04 -5.85
CA VAL A 78 -0.99 29.13 -5.30
C VAL A 78 -0.26 29.68 -4.09
N LYS A 79 0.01 30.99 -4.07
CA LYS A 79 0.73 31.65 -2.99
C LYS A 79 -0.22 32.43 -2.10
N VAL A 80 0.20 32.62 -0.85
CA VAL A 80 -0.50 33.50 0.10
C VAL A 80 -0.56 34.91 -0.49
N GLY A 81 -1.77 35.45 -0.63
CA GLY A 81 -2.03 36.77 -1.22
C GLY A 81 -2.42 36.76 -2.71
N ASP A 82 -2.47 35.59 -3.35
CA ASP A 82 -3.09 35.44 -4.66
C ASP A 82 -4.63 35.55 -4.51
N THR A 83 -5.34 36.10 -5.50
CA THR A 83 -6.80 36.27 -5.42
C THR A 83 -7.52 34.93 -5.30
N GLU A 84 -7.00 33.91 -5.96
CA GLU A 84 -7.48 32.53 -5.93
C GLU A 84 -7.28 31.90 -4.56
N TYR A 85 -6.18 32.24 -3.88
CA TYR A 85 -5.89 31.80 -2.51
C TYR A 85 -6.93 32.35 -1.52
N ASP A 86 -7.21 33.65 -1.61
CA ASP A 86 -8.19 34.34 -0.77
C ASP A 86 -9.64 33.96 -1.09
N THR A 87 -9.91 33.43 -2.28
CA THR A 87 -11.24 32.94 -2.68
C THR A 87 -11.54 31.56 -2.09
N VAL A 88 -10.51 30.78 -1.76
CA VAL A 88 -10.66 29.42 -1.21
C VAL A 88 -10.87 29.44 0.31
N LEU A 89 -10.18 30.34 1.01
CA LEU A 89 -10.24 30.54 2.46
C LEU A 89 -11.46 31.38 2.89
#